data_AF-K9ZAI0-F1
#
_entry.id   AF-K9ZAI0-F1
#
_cell.length_a   1.000
_cell.length_b   1.000
_cell.length_c   1.000
_cell.angle_alpha   90.00
_cell.angle_beta   90.00
_cell.angle_gamma   90.00
#
_symmetry.space_group_name_H-M   'P 1'
#
loop_
_entity.id
_entity.type
_entity.pdbx_description
1 polymer ?
#
loop_
_entity_poly.entity_id
_entity_poly.type
_entity_poly.pdbx_seq_one_letter_code
_entity_poly.pdbx_strand_id
1 'polypeptide(L)'
;MTDSSVLIMKMRQQILSLSLTLYLAASQNNDTEEEIKIPPLIISIAKRGLALHEEFGGGRNIAVAKGLTGQRPLTLEDLNKIVDFFETHDPDYNDPGWSSARNPSGAWIRWCLMGGNGSWAREMKEEIEKDKNPHRFRFVVPLEQPIPKTHQPSQGF
;
A
#
# COMPACT_ATOMS: atom_id res chain seq x y z
N MET A 1 -42.18 -0.14 50.81
CA MET A 1 -40.94 -0.23 50.01
C MET A 1 -40.05 0.93 50.44
N THR A 2 -38.88 0.64 51.00
CA THR A 2 -37.97 1.64 51.59
C THR A 2 -37.31 2.49 50.51
N ASP A 3 -37.12 3.79 50.77
CA ASP A 3 -36.42 4.75 49.87
C ASP A 3 -35.08 4.21 49.34
N SER A 4 -34.37 3.42 50.15
CA SER A 4 -33.12 2.77 49.77
C SER A 4 -33.25 1.83 48.56
N SER A 5 -34.38 1.14 48.40
CA SER A 5 -34.60 0.23 47.26
C SER A 5 -34.81 1.00 45.95
N VAL A 6 -35.45 2.16 46.02
CA VAL A 6 -35.66 3.06 44.88
C VAL A 6 -34.33 3.69 44.46
N LEU A 7 -33.48 4.07 45.41
CA LEU A 7 -32.14 4.60 45.16
C LEU A 7 -31.24 3.57 44.47
N ILE A 8 -31.24 2.32 44.95
CA ILE A 8 -30.48 1.22 44.35
C ILE A 8 -30.94 0.92 42.92
N MET A 9 -32.26 0.94 42.67
CA MET A 9 -32.80 0.78 41.31
C MET A 9 -32.36 1.91 40.37
N LYS A 10 -32.37 3.17 40.83
CA LYS A 10 -31.91 4.32 40.03
C LYS A 10 -30.41 4.23 39.72
N MET A 11 -29.57 3.87 40.70
CA MET A 11 -28.14 3.67 40.45
C MET A 11 -27.87 2.53 39.48
N ARG A 12 -28.59 1.40 39.57
CA ARG A 12 -28.47 0.29 38.62
C ARG A 12 -28.86 0.70 37.20
N GLN A 13 -29.95 1.45 37.05
CA GLN A 13 -30.36 2.00 35.76
C GLN A 13 -29.32 2.95 35.17
N GLN A 14 -28.71 3.82 35.98
CA GLN A 14 -27.64 4.72 35.52
C GLN A 14 -26.37 3.97 35.10
N ILE A 15 -25.98 2.93 35.83
CA ILE A 15 -24.81 2.12 35.46
C ILE A 15 -25.06 1.40 34.14
N LEU A 16 -26.26 0.83 33.96
CA LEU A 16 -26.63 0.14 32.71
C LEU A 16 -26.65 1.11 31.53
N SER A 17 -27.25 2.30 31.68
CA SER A 17 -27.29 3.30 30.60
C SER A 17 -25.90 3.81 30.24
N LEU A 18 -25.03 4.03 31.22
CA LEU A 18 -23.65 4.45 30.99
C LEU A 18 -22.84 3.35 30.28
N SER A 19 -22.99 2.08 30.70
CA SER A 19 -22.32 0.94 30.06
C SER A 19 -22.75 0.77 28.59
N LEU A 20 -24.04 0.95 28.30
CA LEU A 20 -24.57 0.87 26.94
C LEU A 20 -24.06 2.05 26.10
N THR A 21 -23.98 3.24 26.68
CA THR A 21 -23.47 4.43 26.00
C THR A 21 -21.99 4.27 25.65
N LEU A 22 -21.18 3.73 26.58
CA LEU A 22 -19.77 3.41 26.31
C LEU A 22 -19.61 2.33 25.24
N TYR A 23 -20.44 1.28 25.27
CA TYR A 23 -20.43 0.24 24.25
C TYR A 23 -20.77 0.79 22.86
N LEU A 24 -21.82 1.61 22.76
CA LEU A 24 -22.23 2.23 21.50
C LEU A 24 -21.18 3.22 20.98
N ALA A 25 -20.58 4.03 21.87
CA ALA A 25 -19.51 4.95 21.50
C ALA A 25 -18.25 4.22 21.03
N ALA A 26 -17.88 3.12 21.68
CA ALA A 26 -16.78 2.26 21.24
C ALA A 26 -17.08 1.59 19.89
N SER A 27 -18.33 1.19 19.64
CA SER A 27 -18.76 0.59 18.37
C SER A 27 -18.85 1.58 17.21
N GLN A 28 -19.01 2.89 17.47
CA GLN A 28 -19.00 3.92 16.43
C GLN A 28 -17.59 4.23 15.90
N ASN A 29 -16.54 3.82 16.62
CA ASN A 29 -15.15 3.95 16.17
C ASN A 29 -14.68 2.82 15.24
N ASN A 30 -15.60 2.16 14.54
CA ASN A 30 -15.26 1.24 13.45
C ASN A 30 -14.90 2.04 12.17
N ASP A 31 -14.00 3.01 12.29
CA ASP A 31 -13.12 3.38 11.18
C ASP A 31 -12.19 2.18 10.96
N THR A 32 -12.73 1.09 10.42
CA THR A 32 -11.94 -0.10 10.11
C THR A 32 -10.88 0.34 9.11
N GLU A 33 -9.61 0.36 9.55
CA GLU A 33 -8.48 0.60 8.67
C GLU A 33 -8.59 -0.38 7.49
N GLU A 34 -8.77 0.16 6.29
CA GLU A 34 -8.93 -0.65 5.11
C GLU A 34 -7.54 -0.99 4.56
N GLU A 35 -7.18 -2.26 4.63
CA GLU A 35 -5.86 -2.72 4.21
C GLU A 35 -5.80 -2.90 2.69
N ILE A 36 -5.04 -2.04 2.02
CA ILE A 36 -4.74 -2.15 0.60
C ILE A 36 -3.51 -3.02 0.41
N LYS A 37 -3.70 -4.18 -0.24
CA LYS A 37 -2.61 -5.10 -0.54
C LYS A 37 -1.85 -4.65 -1.79
N ILE A 38 -0.55 -4.48 -1.66
CA ILE A 38 0.32 -4.17 -2.79
C ILE A 38 0.52 -5.46 -3.63
N PRO A 39 0.28 -5.43 -4.95
CA PRO A 39 0.48 -6.58 -5.82
C PRO A 39 1.92 -7.12 -5.77
N PRO A 40 2.13 -8.46 -5.73
CA PRO A 40 3.46 -9.07 -5.70
C PRO A 40 4.37 -8.66 -6.86
N LEU A 41 3.79 -8.45 -8.06
CA LEU A 41 4.53 -7.99 -9.24
C LEU A 41 5.19 -6.63 -9.00
N ILE A 42 4.43 -5.67 -8.47
CA ILE A 42 4.90 -4.31 -8.17
C ILE A 42 6.02 -4.35 -7.13
N ILE A 43 5.86 -5.18 -6.09
CA ILE A 43 6.89 -5.40 -5.07
C ILE A 43 8.17 -5.95 -5.70
N SER A 44 8.07 -6.97 -6.56
CA SER A 44 9.23 -7.59 -7.21
C SER A 44 10.00 -6.62 -8.11
N ILE A 45 9.28 -5.75 -8.84
CA ILE A 45 9.87 -4.73 -9.70
C ILE A 45 10.55 -3.64 -8.86
N ALA A 46 9.91 -3.20 -7.77
CA ALA A 46 10.49 -2.24 -6.84
C ALA A 46 11.76 -2.80 -6.17
N LYS A 47 11.77 -4.07 -5.76
CA LYS A 47 12.97 -4.78 -5.26
C LYS A 47 14.09 -4.79 -6.31
N ARG A 48 13.76 -5.09 -7.57
CA ARG A 48 14.72 -5.03 -8.68
C ARG A 48 15.27 -3.61 -8.87
N GLY A 49 14.42 -2.59 -8.82
CA GLY A 49 14.84 -1.20 -8.92
C GLY A 49 15.82 -0.80 -7.81
N LEU A 50 15.59 -1.25 -6.58
CA LEU A 50 16.51 -1.03 -5.46
C LEU A 50 17.86 -1.72 -5.68
N ALA A 51 17.88 -2.97 -6.15
CA ALA A 51 19.12 -3.68 -6.46
C ALA A 51 19.90 -3.01 -7.59
N LEU A 52 19.22 -2.59 -8.67
CA LEU A 52 19.87 -1.86 -9.77
C LEU A 52 20.43 -0.51 -9.33
N HIS A 53 19.72 0.21 -8.46
CA HIS A 53 20.19 1.45 -7.87
C HIS A 53 21.44 1.24 -7.02
N GLU A 54 21.51 0.14 -6.27
CA GLU A 54 22.68 -0.20 -5.45
C GLU A 54 23.91 -0.56 -6.32
N GLU A 55 23.70 -1.27 -7.44
CA GLU A 55 24.77 -1.72 -8.32
C GLU A 55 25.29 -0.63 -9.28
N PHE A 56 24.39 0.04 -9.99
CA PHE A 56 24.75 0.99 -11.05
C PHE A 56 24.63 2.45 -10.63
N GLY A 57 24.02 2.72 -9.47
CA GLY A 57 23.61 4.07 -9.11
C GLY A 57 22.48 4.60 -10.01
N GLY A 58 22.13 5.88 -9.82
CA GLY A 58 21.13 6.54 -10.66
C GLY A 58 19.68 6.18 -10.33
N GLY A 59 18.74 6.84 -10.99
CA GLY A 59 17.33 6.81 -10.58
C GLY A 59 17.03 7.75 -9.41
N ARG A 60 15.77 8.15 -9.28
CA ARG A 60 15.25 9.02 -8.21
C ARG A 60 14.07 8.33 -7.51
N ASN A 61 13.64 8.85 -6.37
CA ASN A 61 12.46 8.39 -5.63
C ASN A 61 12.63 7.00 -4.97
N ILE A 62 13.83 6.70 -4.47
CA ILE A 62 14.16 5.49 -3.70
C ILE A 62 13.18 5.27 -2.54
N ALA A 63 12.74 6.36 -1.91
CA ALA A 63 11.76 6.30 -0.83
C ALA A 63 10.48 5.57 -1.27
N VAL A 64 9.97 5.79 -2.49
CA VAL A 64 8.75 5.12 -2.99
C VAL A 64 8.98 3.61 -3.06
N ALA A 65 10.10 3.18 -3.64
CA ALA A 65 10.47 1.76 -3.70
C ALA A 65 10.58 1.12 -2.32
N LYS A 66 11.12 1.84 -1.33
CA LYS A 66 11.16 1.38 0.07
C LYS A 66 9.77 1.22 0.68
N GLY A 67 8.82 2.09 0.31
CA GLY A 67 7.42 1.97 0.72
C GLY A 67 6.77 0.75 0.08
N LEU A 68 6.94 0.57 -1.23
CA LEU A 68 6.39 -0.57 -1.98
C LEU A 68 6.92 -1.92 -1.49
N THR A 69 8.17 -1.97 -1.02
CA THR A 69 8.81 -3.20 -0.52
C THR A 69 8.61 -3.44 0.97
N GLY A 70 7.95 -2.53 1.69
CA GLY A 70 7.64 -2.68 3.11
C GLY A 70 8.80 -2.33 4.05
N GLN A 71 9.87 -1.73 3.52
CA GLN A 71 10.94 -1.17 4.37
C GLN A 71 10.48 0.08 5.13
N ARG A 72 9.40 0.73 4.66
CA ARG A 72 8.71 1.80 5.36
C ARG A 72 7.20 1.77 5.04
N PRO A 73 6.37 2.47 5.83
CA PRO A 73 4.98 2.71 5.44
C PRO A 73 4.90 3.47 4.12
N LEU A 74 4.06 2.99 3.21
CA LEU A 74 3.70 3.69 1.98
C LEU A 74 2.61 4.72 2.31
N THR A 75 2.79 5.96 1.86
CA THR A 75 1.83 7.04 2.11
C THR A 75 1.01 7.36 0.86
N LEU A 76 -0.12 8.07 1.02
CA LEU A 76 -0.89 8.60 -0.11
C LEU A 76 -0.04 9.54 -1.00
N GLU A 77 0.89 10.28 -0.41
CA GLU A 77 1.81 11.13 -1.17
C GLU A 77 2.71 10.30 -2.10
N ASP A 78 3.14 9.12 -1.66
CA ASP A 78 3.92 8.21 -2.51
C ASP A 78 3.07 7.65 -3.65
N LEU A 79 1.81 7.31 -3.39
CA LEU A 79 0.87 6.87 -4.42
C LEU A 79 0.69 7.95 -5.49
N ASN A 80 0.49 9.20 -5.08
CA ASN A 80 0.39 10.34 -6.01
C ASN A 80 1.66 10.51 -6.84
N LYS A 81 2.85 10.39 -6.22
CA LYS A 81 4.13 10.43 -6.96
C LYS A 81 4.25 9.32 -8.00
N ILE A 82 3.70 8.13 -7.75
CA ILE A 82 3.66 7.04 -8.72
C ILE A 82 2.74 7.41 -9.88
N VAL A 83 1.51 7.86 -9.59
CA VAL A 83 0.52 8.25 -10.61
C VAL A 83 1.07 9.37 -11.50
N ASP A 84 1.54 10.47 -10.89
CA ASP A 84 2.08 11.63 -11.62
C ASP A 84 3.27 11.24 -12.50
N PHE A 85 4.12 10.32 -12.01
CA PHE A 85 5.24 9.81 -12.79
C PHE A 85 4.77 9.10 -14.05
N PHE A 86 3.85 8.15 -13.95
CA PHE A 86 3.37 7.37 -15.10
C PHE A 86 2.41 8.13 -16.02
N GLU A 87 1.81 9.24 -15.56
CA GLU A 87 1.00 10.12 -16.42
C GLU A 87 1.84 11.12 -17.20
N THR A 88 2.94 11.57 -16.62
CA THR A 88 3.81 12.57 -17.25
C THR A 88 4.95 11.93 -18.06
N HIS A 89 5.37 10.73 -17.68
CA HIS A 89 6.50 10.04 -18.30
C HIS A 89 6.02 8.78 -19.00
N ASP A 90 5.96 8.84 -20.33
CA ASP A 90 5.95 7.62 -21.12
C ASP A 90 7.32 6.92 -21.02
N PRO A 91 7.35 5.59 -20.83
CA PRO A 91 8.57 4.83 -20.90
C PRO A 91 9.21 5.01 -22.28
N ASP A 92 10.36 5.67 -22.32
CA ASP A 92 11.15 5.81 -23.53
C ASP A 92 11.89 4.49 -23.80
N TYR A 93 11.15 3.51 -24.31
CA TYR A 93 11.67 2.18 -24.64
C TYR A 93 12.81 2.24 -25.70
N ASN A 94 13.00 3.38 -26.36
CA ASN A 94 14.04 3.59 -27.36
C ASN A 94 15.34 4.14 -26.77
N ASP A 95 15.37 4.49 -25.49
CA ASP A 95 16.57 4.96 -24.80
C ASP A 95 17.68 3.88 -24.84
N PRO A 96 18.88 4.20 -25.34
CA PRO A 96 19.99 3.24 -25.39
C PRO A 96 20.29 2.64 -24.01
N GLY A 97 20.04 1.34 -23.88
CA GLY A 97 20.29 0.63 -22.64
C GLY A 97 19.14 0.66 -21.64
N TRP A 98 17.92 1.07 -22.03
CA TRP A 98 16.70 1.04 -21.22
C TRP A 98 16.67 -0.19 -20.30
N SER A 99 16.57 -1.41 -20.83
CA SER A 99 16.55 -2.64 -20.03
C SER A 99 17.88 -3.42 -20.01
N SER A 100 19.00 -2.77 -20.33
CA SER A 100 20.30 -3.46 -20.43
C SER A 100 20.75 -4.03 -19.08
N ALA A 101 21.16 -5.30 -19.08
CA ALA A 101 21.66 -5.97 -17.88
C ALA A 101 23.05 -5.49 -17.43
N ARG A 102 23.82 -4.86 -18.34
CA ARG A 102 25.20 -4.41 -18.06
C ARG A 102 25.32 -2.91 -17.79
N ASN A 103 24.38 -2.12 -18.29
CA ASN A 103 24.36 -0.67 -18.11
C ASN A 103 22.91 -0.19 -18.28
N PRO A 104 22.03 -0.45 -17.30
CA PRO A 104 20.64 0.00 -17.36
C PRO A 104 20.58 1.52 -17.36
N SER A 105 19.65 2.10 -18.12
CA SER A 105 19.49 3.55 -18.12
C SER A 105 18.91 4.04 -16.78
N GLY A 106 19.28 5.25 -16.37
CA GLY A 106 18.76 5.84 -15.12
C GLY A 106 17.23 6.02 -15.15
N ALA A 107 16.65 6.17 -16.34
CA ALA A 107 15.20 6.23 -16.53
C ALA A 107 14.54 4.87 -16.26
N TRP A 108 15.14 3.77 -16.71
CA TRP A 108 14.68 2.42 -16.39
C TRP A 108 14.78 2.09 -14.90
N ILE A 109 15.89 2.44 -14.25
CA ILE A 109 16.02 2.25 -12.80
C ILE A 109 14.90 3.00 -12.07
N ARG A 110 14.65 4.26 -12.44
CA ARG A 110 13.54 5.05 -11.88
C ARG A 110 12.18 4.40 -12.16
N TRP A 111 11.95 3.88 -13.35
CA TRP A 111 10.73 3.17 -13.72
C TRP A 111 10.52 1.92 -12.84
N CYS A 112 11.59 1.14 -12.58
CA CYS A 112 11.55 0.01 -11.66
C CYS A 112 11.29 0.44 -10.21
N LEU A 113 11.93 1.53 -9.74
CA LEU A 113 11.71 2.06 -8.39
C LEU A 113 10.25 2.48 -8.14
N MET A 114 9.52 2.88 -9.19
CA MET A 114 8.09 3.20 -9.10
C MET A 114 7.17 1.98 -9.23
N GLY A 115 7.72 0.77 -9.36
CA GLY A 115 6.94 -0.47 -9.42
C GLY A 115 6.52 -0.91 -10.83
N GLY A 116 6.93 -0.19 -11.87
CA GLY A 116 6.78 -0.61 -13.27
C GLY A 116 5.36 -0.68 -13.83
N ASN A 117 4.34 -0.28 -13.08
CA ASN A 117 2.99 -0.14 -13.61
C ASN A 117 2.21 0.93 -12.83
N GLY A 118 1.81 1.98 -13.53
CA GLY A 118 0.98 3.05 -12.98
C GLY A 118 -0.52 2.73 -12.88
N SER A 119 -1.02 1.70 -13.57
CA SER A 119 -2.46 1.38 -13.61
C SER A 119 -2.99 1.06 -12.22
N TRP A 120 -2.28 0.22 -11.46
CA TRP A 120 -2.62 -0.09 -10.08
C TRP A 120 -2.65 1.17 -9.21
N ALA A 121 -1.64 2.03 -9.32
CA ALA A 121 -1.59 3.24 -8.50
C ALA A 121 -2.75 4.19 -8.81
N ARG A 122 -3.15 4.28 -10.09
CA ARG A 122 -4.32 5.06 -10.52
C ARG A 122 -5.62 4.47 -9.99
N GLU A 123 -5.82 3.17 -10.15
CA GLU A 123 -7.02 2.46 -9.65
C GLU A 123 -7.18 2.66 -8.13
N MET A 124 -6.10 2.52 -7.36
CA MET A 124 -6.13 2.74 -5.92
C MET A 124 -6.40 4.21 -5.57
N LYS A 125 -5.83 5.16 -6.31
CA LYS A 125 -6.08 6.59 -6.09
C LYS A 125 -7.57 6.91 -6.30
N GLU A 126 -8.17 6.40 -7.38
CA GLU A 126 -9.60 6.59 -7.67
C GLU A 126 -10.50 5.95 -6.60
N GLU A 127 -10.11 4.81 -6.05
CA GLU A 127 -10.84 4.15 -4.96
C GLU A 127 -10.78 4.98 -3.67
N ILE A 128 -9.61 5.49 -3.32
CA ILE A 128 -9.40 6.32 -2.12
C ILE A 128 -10.12 7.67 -2.24
N GLU A 129 -10.12 8.29 -3.43
CA GLU A 129 -10.80 9.57 -3.69
C GLU A 129 -12.34 9.46 -3.64
N LYS A 130 -12.90 8.27 -3.88
CA LYS A 130 -14.35 8.03 -3.69
C LYS A 130 -14.74 8.00 -2.22
N ASP A 131 -13.77 7.83 -1.32
CA ASP A 131 -14.00 7.79 0.11
C ASP A 131 -14.06 9.18 0.75
N LYS A 132 -14.84 9.30 1.82
CA LYS A 132 -14.91 10.55 2.61
C LYS A 132 -13.74 10.69 3.59
N ASN A 133 -13.06 9.58 3.93
CA ASN A 133 -11.93 9.53 4.83
C ASN A 133 -10.74 8.80 4.18
N PRO A 134 -9.89 9.50 3.42
CA PRO A 134 -8.76 8.87 2.72
C PRO A 134 -7.66 8.36 3.65
N HIS A 135 -7.65 8.78 4.92
CA HIS A 135 -6.63 8.36 5.89
C HIS A 135 -6.91 6.98 6.51
N ARG A 136 -8.09 6.39 6.27
CA ARG A 136 -8.42 5.04 6.75
C ARG A 136 -7.70 3.93 5.99
N PHE A 137 -7.12 4.24 4.83
CA PHE A 137 -6.44 3.25 4.00
C PHE A 137 -5.00 3.03 4.45
N ARG A 138 -4.65 1.77 4.65
CA ARG A 138 -3.30 1.35 5.03
C ARG A 138 -2.75 0.39 4.00
N PHE A 139 -1.62 0.76 3.40
CA PHE A 139 -0.95 -0.12 2.44
C PHE A 139 -0.15 -1.20 3.17
N VAL A 140 -0.38 -2.45 2.77
CA VAL A 140 0.29 -3.62 3.34
C VAL A 140 1.01 -4.41 2.24
N VAL A 141 2.24 -4.81 2.55
CA VAL A 141 2.99 -5.75 1.71
C VAL A 141 2.54 -7.16 2.11
N PRO A 142 1.97 -7.94 1.19
CA PRO A 142 1.61 -9.32 1.47
C PRO A 142 2.85 -10.10 1.90
N LEU A 143 2.73 -10.92 2.95
CA LEU A 143 3.74 -11.92 3.26
C LEU A 143 3.93 -12.79 2.01
N GLU A 144 5.17 -12.93 1.54
CA GLU A 144 5.50 -13.70 0.34
C GLU A 144 4.85 -15.09 0.42
N GLN A 145 3.77 -15.28 -0.33
CA GLN A 145 3.26 -16.60 -0.60
C GLN A 145 4.26 -17.22 -1.59
N PRO A 146 4.77 -18.43 -1.34
CA PRO A 146 5.72 -19.06 -2.24
C PRO A 146 5.12 -19.10 -3.64
N ILE A 147 5.77 -18.43 -4.58
CA ILE A 147 5.38 -18.45 -5.99
C ILE A 147 5.36 -19.93 -6.39
N PRO A 148 4.23 -20.50 -6.84
CA PRO A 148 4.25 -21.85 -7.39
C PRO A 148 5.25 -21.82 -8.54
N LYS A 149 6.29 -22.67 -8.46
CA LYS A 149 7.30 -22.78 -9.51
C LYS A 149 6.56 -23.11 -10.80
N THR A 150 6.31 -22.11 -11.63
CA THR A 150 5.78 -22.31 -12.97
C THR A 150 6.79 -23.21 -13.66
N HIS A 151 6.37 -24.44 -13.99
CA HIS A 151 7.17 -25.36 -14.80
C HIS A 151 7.65 -24.58 -16.02
N GLN A 152 8.97 -24.37 -16.13
CA GLN A 152 9.57 -24.01 -17.40
C GLN A 152 9.13 -25.09 -18.40
N PRO A 153 8.57 -24.75 -19.57
CA PRO A 153 8.41 -25.75 -20.60
C PRO A 153 9.81 -26.28 -20.91
N SER A 154 9.98 -27.57 -20.68
CA SER A 154 11.13 -28.36 -21.11
C SER A 154 11.49 -27.94 -22.52
N GLN A 155 12.68 -27.36 -22.71
CA GLN A 155 13.27 -27.29 -24.04
C GLN A 155 13.37 -28.72 -24.55
N GLY A 156 12.57 -29.01 -25.57
CA GLY A 156 12.58 -30.23 -26.34
C GLY A 156 12.64 -29.86 -27.82
N PHE A 157 13.55 -30.53 -28.51
CA PHE A 157 13.91 -30.51 -29.94
C PHE A 157 14.96 -29.48 -30.36
#